data_AF-A0A520BQR6-F1
#
_entry.id   AF-A0A520BQR6-F1
#
_cell.length_a   1.000
_cell.length_b   1.000
_cell.length_c   1.000
_cell.angle_alpha   90.00
_cell.angle_beta   90.00
_cell.angle_gamma   90.00
#
_symmetry.space_group_name_H-M   'P 1'
#
loop_
_entity.id
_entity.type
_entity.pdbx_description
1 polymer ?
#
loop_
_entity_poly.entity_id
_entity_poly.type
_entity_poly.pdbx_seq_one_letter_code
_entity_poly.pdbx_strand_id
1 'polypeptide(L)'
;MDSLISAAARALAAGDALQALKRVALRDDPPALALRGIAMAQLGELARARELLKQAARGFGTQEATAQARCVVAEAEVALALRDFGDPPRALDAARATLEARGDRANALQARLIAARRWLLLGRLDEATALLAGIDPQNLPPLPAAVAALAQAELALRSLRMSDARAALDTAEAAAVAARVPALQTEAAQARALLEQPAARRVGGGETRPLRLHEVAELLDSGALVVDACRRGLRAGAAWLPLASRPILFTLLRTLAETWPGDAGRDALIERAFRLRAPDETHRARLRVEIGRLRALVSGHADIDATPRGFALRPAGGRAVAVLAPPVDGDQGELIALLADGAAWSTSALALALGASQRTVQRALAELEAAGRVRAIGQARSRRWLAPPLIGFTTILLLPAALPLA
;
A
#
# COMPACT_ATOMS: atom_id res chain seq x y z
N MET A 1 31.00 1.11 32.08
CA MET A 1 29.71 0.78 31.42
C MET A 1 28.83 0.10 32.47
N ASP A 2 27.57 0.50 32.60
CA ASP A 2 26.66 -0.01 33.63
C ASP A 2 26.26 -1.47 33.36
N SER A 3 26.48 -2.35 34.34
CA SER A 3 26.27 -3.79 34.21
C SER A 3 24.79 -4.15 34.02
N LEU A 4 23.87 -3.39 34.61
CA LEU A 4 22.43 -3.62 34.51
C LEU A 4 21.90 -3.27 33.12
N ILE A 5 22.36 -2.16 32.55
CA ILE A 5 22.02 -1.72 31.18
C ILE A 5 22.49 -2.78 30.17
N SER A 6 23.73 -3.26 30.32
CA SER A 6 24.31 -4.29 29.43
C SER A 6 23.58 -5.63 29.54
N ALA A 7 23.13 -6.01 30.74
CA ALA A 7 22.34 -7.22 30.94
C ALA A 7 20.91 -7.08 30.39
N ALA A 8 20.28 -5.92 30.55
CA ALA A 8 18.96 -5.64 29.98
C ALA A 8 18.98 -5.64 28.44
N ALA A 9 19.99 -5.03 27.82
CA ALA A 9 20.16 -5.06 26.36
C ALA A 9 20.30 -6.48 25.82
N ARG A 10 21.10 -7.34 26.47
CA ARG A 10 21.21 -8.76 26.10
C ARG A 10 19.90 -9.53 26.24
N ALA A 11 19.10 -9.25 27.26
CA ALA A 11 17.79 -9.86 27.41
C ALA A 11 16.85 -9.46 26.27
N LEU A 12 16.83 -8.19 25.88
CA LEU A 12 16.03 -7.71 24.75
C LEU A 12 16.45 -8.32 23.41
N ALA A 13 17.76 -8.46 23.19
CA ALA A 13 18.28 -9.12 21.99
C ALA A 13 17.86 -10.60 21.90
N ALA A 14 17.66 -11.25 23.04
CA ALA A 14 17.11 -12.60 23.14
C ALA A 14 15.56 -12.66 23.14
N GLY A 15 14.88 -11.52 23.06
CA GLY A 15 13.42 -11.43 23.09
C GLY A 15 12.78 -11.50 24.48
N ASP A 16 13.57 -11.42 25.55
CA ASP A 16 13.09 -11.47 26.94
C ASP A 16 12.83 -10.06 27.51
N ALA A 17 11.72 -9.47 27.08
CA ALA A 17 11.29 -8.13 27.50
C ALA A 17 11.08 -8.03 29.02
N LEU A 18 10.56 -9.08 29.66
CA LEU A 18 10.27 -9.09 31.09
C LEU A 18 11.55 -9.07 31.93
N GLN A 19 12.57 -9.86 31.55
CA GLN A 19 13.86 -9.82 32.23
C GLN A 19 14.59 -8.50 32.01
N ALA A 20 14.44 -7.87 30.85
CA ALA A 20 14.96 -6.52 30.65
C ALA A 20 14.30 -5.53 31.61
N LEU A 21 12.96 -5.52 31.71
CA LEU A 21 12.21 -4.63 32.60
C LEU A 21 12.59 -4.82 34.07
N LYS A 22 12.78 -6.05 34.55
CA LYS A 22 13.24 -6.31 35.93
C LYS A 22 14.55 -5.58 36.30
N ARG A 23 15.39 -5.27 35.32
CA ARG A 23 16.69 -4.62 35.52
C ARG A 23 16.64 -3.09 35.40
N VAL A 24 15.71 -2.55 34.63
CA VAL A 24 15.67 -1.11 34.30
C VAL A 24 14.36 -0.40 34.68
N ALA A 25 13.36 -1.10 35.23
CA ALA A 25 12.03 -0.56 35.52
C ALA A 25 12.03 0.74 36.34
N LEU A 26 12.90 0.82 37.36
CA LEU A 26 12.96 1.91 38.34
C LEU A 26 13.94 3.04 37.99
N ARG A 27 14.51 3.02 36.78
CA ARG A 27 15.57 3.96 36.37
C ARG A 27 15.10 4.90 35.28
N ASP A 28 15.27 6.20 35.50
CA ASP A 28 14.84 7.25 34.58
C ASP A 28 15.98 7.92 33.80
N ASP A 29 17.18 7.35 33.82
CA ASP A 29 18.26 7.78 32.93
C ASP A 29 17.98 7.42 31.46
N PRO A 30 18.55 8.16 30.48
CA PRO A 30 18.21 7.97 29.06
C PRO A 30 18.44 6.54 28.53
N PRO A 31 19.56 5.85 28.84
CA PRO A 31 19.73 4.44 28.50
C PRO A 31 18.63 3.52 29.06
N ALA A 32 18.26 3.68 30.33
CA ALA A 32 17.19 2.88 30.93
C ALA A 32 15.81 3.16 30.31
N LEU A 33 15.50 4.42 30.01
CA LEU A 33 14.29 4.81 29.28
C LEU A 33 14.22 4.16 27.89
N ALA A 34 15.33 4.17 27.14
CA ALA A 34 15.41 3.57 25.82
C ALA A 34 15.12 2.05 25.86
N LEU A 35 15.76 1.33 26.79
CA LEU A 35 15.55 -0.11 26.96
C LEU A 35 14.13 -0.45 27.44
N ARG A 36 13.56 0.34 28.35
CA ARG A 36 12.14 0.20 28.74
C ARG A 36 11.21 0.44 27.56
N GLY A 37 11.48 1.46 26.73
CA GLY A 37 10.70 1.73 25.53
C GLY A 37 10.70 0.55 24.55
N ILE A 38 11.87 -0.05 24.30
CA ILE A 38 12.00 -1.24 23.47
C ILE A 38 11.23 -2.44 24.06
N ALA A 39 11.37 -2.68 25.37
CA ALA A 39 10.66 -3.75 26.05
C ALA A 39 9.13 -3.59 25.94
N MET A 40 8.62 -2.37 26.16
CA MET A 40 7.19 -2.06 26.03
C MET A 40 6.70 -2.30 24.61
N ALA A 41 7.49 -1.95 23.59
CA ALA A 41 7.12 -2.22 22.21
C ALA A 41 7.07 -3.73 21.92
N GLN A 42 8.03 -4.53 22.40
CA GLN A 42 7.99 -6.00 22.27
C GLN A 42 6.75 -6.63 22.94
N LEU A 43 6.23 -5.99 24.00
CA LEU A 43 4.99 -6.39 24.69
C LEU A 43 3.71 -5.87 24.02
N GLY A 44 3.82 -5.06 22.96
CA GLY A 44 2.67 -4.47 22.26
C GLY A 44 2.18 -3.13 22.83
N GLU A 45 2.83 -2.59 23.86
CA GLU A 45 2.51 -1.31 24.49
C GLU A 45 3.11 -0.12 23.72
N LEU A 46 2.68 0.03 22.47
CA LEU A 46 3.31 0.92 21.48
C LEU A 46 3.25 2.40 21.83
N ALA A 47 2.12 2.89 22.34
CA ALA A 47 1.97 4.29 22.71
C ALA A 47 2.97 4.68 23.81
N ARG A 48 3.08 3.82 24.85
CA ARG A 48 4.02 4.02 25.95
C ARG A 48 5.46 3.87 25.49
N ALA A 49 5.75 2.88 24.66
CA ALA A 49 7.08 2.68 24.07
C ALA A 49 7.58 3.94 23.36
N ARG A 50 6.73 4.54 22.51
CA ARG A 50 7.07 5.76 21.76
C ARG A 50 7.38 6.92 22.69
N GLU A 51 6.59 7.11 23.74
CA GLU A 51 6.81 8.18 24.71
C GLU A 51 8.18 8.02 25.41
N LEU A 52 8.49 6.82 25.88
CA LEU A 52 9.76 6.51 26.54
C LEU A 52 10.96 6.72 25.61
N LEU A 53 10.86 6.32 24.34
CA LEU A 53 11.91 6.52 23.34
C LEU A 53 12.12 8.01 23.00
N LYS A 54 11.04 8.79 22.90
CA LYS A 54 11.13 10.27 22.73
C LYS A 54 11.79 10.93 23.94
N GLN A 55 11.47 10.50 25.16
CA GLN A 55 12.09 11.00 26.39
C GLN A 55 13.58 10.64 26.44
N ALA A 56 13.93 9.38 26.13
CA ALA A 56 15.32 8.94 26.05
C ALA A 56 16.13 9.78 25.05
N ALA A 57 15.63 9.94 23.82
CA ALA A 57 16.30 10.72 22.78
C ALA A 57 16.56 12.18 23.18
N ARG A 58 15.65 12.79 23.96
CA ARG A 58 15.82 14.15 24.50
C ARG A 58 16.80 14.23 25.66
N GLY A 59 16.98 13.13 26.41
CA GLY A 59 17.85 13.08 27.58
C GLY A 59 19.32 12.82 27.26
N PHE A 60 19.65 12.30 26.09
CA PHE A 60 21.05 12.11 25.66
C PHE A 60 21.74 13.43 25.33
N GLY A 61 23.00 13.57 25.77
CA GLY A 61 23.82 14.76 25.50
C GLY A 61 24.43 14.79 24.08
N THR A 62 25.08 15.90 23.73
CA THR A 62 25.73 16.09 22.42
C THR A 62 26.84 15.08 22.13
N GLN A 63 27.53 14.59 23.17
CA GLN A 63 28.55 13.55 23.06
C GLN A 63 27.96 12.15 22.81
N GLU A 64 26.68 11.96 23.06
CA GLU A 64 25.97 10.69 22.96
C GLU A 64 25.10 10.62 21.69
N ALA A 65 25.49 11.36 20.65
CA ALA A 65 24.75 11.46 19.38
C ALA A 65 24.38 10.10 18.76
N THR A 66 25.24 9.07 18.89
CA THR A 66 24.93 7.71 18.41
C THR A 66 23.77 7.07 19.17
N ALA A 67 23.74 7.21 20.50
CA ALA A 67 22.67 6.66 21.34
C ALA A 67 21.34 7.42 21.12
N GLN A 68 21.42 8.74 20.97
CA GLN A 68 20.29 9.56 20.57
C GLN A 68 19.72 9.12 19.21
N ALA A 69 20.57 8.97 18.20
CA ALA A 69 20.14 8.55 16.86
C ALA A 69 19.48 7.15 16.89
N ARG A 70 20.03 6.19 17.64
CA ARG A 70 19.41 4.86 17.84
C ARG A 70 18.01 4.96 18.44
N CYS A 71 17.79 5.85 19.41
CA CYS A 71 16.46 6.07 19.98
C CYS A 71 15.48 6.64 18.94
N VAL A 72 15.94 7.53 18.06
CA VAL A 72 15.13 8.05 16.96
C VAL A 72 14.77 6.93 15.96
N VAL A 73 15.70 6.04 15.63
CA VAL A 73 15.40 4.88 14.76
C VAL A 73 14.36 3.96 15.42
N ALA A 74 14.53 3.62 16.70
CA ALA A 74 13.57 2.80 17.43
C ALA A 74 12.19 3.47 17.54
N GLU A 75 12.15 4.78 17.81
CA GLU A 75 10.91 5.55 17.84
C GLU A 75 10.20 5.55 16.49
N ALA A 76 10.95 5.70 15.40
CA ALA A 76 10.41 5.68 14.04
C ALA A 76 9.81 4.32 13.66
N GLU A 77 10.40 3.21 14.12
CA GLU A 77 9.80 1.87 13.98
C GLU A 77 8.47 1.78 14.73
N VAL A 78 8.42 2.25 15.98
CA VAL A 78 7.18 2.26 16.78
C VAL A 78 6.12 3.16 16.14
N ALA A 79 6.50 4.32 15.61
CA ALA A 79 5.61 5.22 14.88
C ALA A 79 5.07 4.56 13.59
N LEU A 80 5.92 3.84 12.86
CA LEU A 80 5.54 3.06 11.69
C LEU A 80 4.54 1.95 12.04
N ALA A 81 4.68 1.34 13.22
CA ALA A 81 3.77 0.32 13.76
C ALA A 81 2.41 0.92 14.14
N LEU A 82 2.44 2.07 14.83
CA LEU A 82 1.26 2.88 15.17
C LEU A 82 0.57 3.51 13.96
N ARG A 83 1.20 3.46 12.78
CA ARG A 83 0.77 4.16 11.56
C ARG A 83 0.69 5.68 11.74
N ASP A 84 1.53 6.24 12.62
CA ASP A 84 1.67 7.68 12.77
C ASP A 84 2.70 8.22 11.79
N PHE A 85 2.21 8.94 10.78
CA PHE A 85 3.02 9.59 9.75
C PHE A 85 3.04 11.12 9.88
N GLY A 86 2.50 11.66 10.98
CA GLY A 86 2.40 13.11 11.20
C GLY A 86 3.75 13.81 11.35
N ASP A 87 4.75 13.09 11.87
CA ASP A 87 6.10 13.62 12.07
C ASP A 87 6.90 13.65 10.75
N PRO A 88 7.59 14.76 10.40
CA PRO A 88 8.39 14.86 9.18
C PRO A 88 9.52 13.82 9.14
N PRO A 89 9.85 13.21 7.98
CA PRO A 89 10.89 12.19 7.86
C PRO A 89 12.32 12.69 8.19
N ARG A 90 12.52 14.01 8.27
CA ARG A 90 13.83 14.66 8.47
C ARG A 90 14.61 14.17 9.70
N ALA A 91 13.92 13.87 10.80
CA ALA A 91 14.58 13.38 12.02
C ALA A 91 15.21 12.00 11.81
N LEU A 92 14.51 11.11 11.09
CA LEU A 92 15.02 9.78 10.76
C LEU A 92 16.17 9.85 9.75
N ASP A 93 16.08 10.74 8.77
CA ASP A 93 17.17 10.96 7.81
C ASP A 93 18.44 11.50 8.49
N ALA A 94 18.29 12.45 9.41
CA ALA A 94 19.42 12.98 10.19
C ALA A 94 20.03 11.93 11.13
N ALA A 95 19.19 11.10 11.77
CA ALA A 95 19.64 9.98 12.59
C ALA A 95 20.41 8.97 11.74
N ARG A 96 19.89 8.59 10.56
CA ARG A 96 20.58 7.71 9.61
C ARG A 96 21.95 8.26 9.23
N ALA A 97 22.03 9.52 8.81
CA ALA A 97 23.30 10.15 8.42
C ALA A 97 24.31 10.18 9.57
N THR A 98 23.84 10.44 10.79
CA THR A 98 24.67 10.39 12.00
C THR A 98 25.22 8.98 12.24
N LEU A 99 24.38 7.95 12.12
CA LEU A 99 24.78 6.56 12.32
C LEU A 99 25.77 6.09 11.25
N GLU A 100 25.56 6.47 9.98
CA GLU A 100 26.50 6.21 8.88
C GLU A 100 27.87 6.84 9.15
N ALA A 101 27.88 8.13 9.52
CA ALA A 101 29.11 8.86 9.82
C ALA A 101 29.88 8.28 11.04
N ARG A 102 29.15 7.65 11.97
CA ARG A 102 29.72 7.00 13.17
C ARG A 102 30.00 5.51 12.99
N GLY A 103 29.79 4.95 11.79
CA GLY A 103 30.08 3.54 11.47
C GLY A 103 29.03 2.53 11.94
N ASP A 104 27.89 2.97 12.49
CA ASP A 104 26.79 2.11 12.91
C ASP A 104 25.90 1.73 11.73
N ARG A 105 26.46 0.88 10.86
CA ARG A 105 25.82 0.47 9.60
C ARG A 105 24.52 -0.30 9.80
N ALA A 106 24.40 -1.06 10.88
CA ALA A 106 23.21 -1.86 11.17
C ALA A 106 22.00 -0.95 11.46
N ASN A 107 22.15 0.05 12.33
CA ASN A 107 21.08 0.99 12.63
C ASN A 107 20.79 1.95 11.47
N ALA A 108 21.82 2.33 10.71
CA ALA A 108 21.64 3.11 9.49
C ALA A 108 20.79 2.36 8.46
N LEU A 109 21.07 1.07 8.24
CA LEU A 109 20.27 0.21 7.36
C LEU A 109 18.83 0.08 7.89
N GLN A 110 18.66 -0.11 9.20
CA GLN A 110 17.33 -0.18 9.81
C GLN A 110 16.53 1.11 9.55
N ALA A 111 17.14 2.28 9.76
CA ALA A 111 16.52 3.57 9.47
C ALA A 111 16.11 3.70 7.99
N ARG A 112 16.97 3.22 7.07
CA ARG A 112 16.70 3.19 5.63
C ARG A 112 15.51 2.28 5.29
N LEU A 113 15.43 1.09 5.89
CA LEU A 113 14.32 0.15 5.70
C LEU A 113 13.00 0.69 6.29
N ILE A 114 13.04 1.34 7.46
CA ILE A 114 11.87 2.03 8.05
C ILE A 114 11.35 3.10 7.09
N ALA A 115 12.25 3.94 6.56
CA ALA A 115 11.88 4.98 5.61
C ALA A 115 11.28 4.39 4.31
N ALA A 116 11.87 3.33 3.76
CA ALA A 116 11.34 2.65 2.58
C ALA A 116 9.92 2.11 2.84
N ARG A 117 9.72 1.42 3.96
CA ARG A 117 8.41 0.88 4.37
C ARG A 117 7.38 1.99 4.60
N ARG A 118 7.79 3.12 5.18
CA ARG A 118 6.93 4.32 5.28
C ARG A 118 6.45 4.77 3.90
N TRP A 119 7.33 4.87 2.91
CA TRP A 119 6.93 5.29 1.57
C TRP A 119 6.04 4.29 0.85
N LEU A 120 6.33 2.99 0.99
CA LEU A 120 5.44 1.93 0.50
C LEU A 120 4.02 2.09 1.09
N LEU A 121 3.91 2.30 2.40
CA LEU A 121 2.62 2.53 3.07
C LEU A 121 1.90 3.82 2.66
N LEU A 122 2.62 4.79 2.08
CA LEU A 122 2.09 6.06 1.60
C LEU A 122 1.85 6.07 0.07
N GLY A 123 2.09 4.96 -0.63
CA GLY A 123 1.92 4.91 -2.09
C GLY A 123 3.06 5.52 -2.90
N ARG A 124 4.16 5.90 -2.24
CA ARG A 124 5.30 6.61 -2.84
C ARG A 124 6.39 5.65 -3.32
N LEU A 125 6.12 5.02 -4.46
CA LEU A 125 6.94 3.92 -4.97
C LEU A 125 8.33 4.37 -5.45
N ASP A 126 8.46 5.58 -6.00
CA ASP A 126 9.75 6.10 -6.47
C ASP A 126 10.71 6.35 -5.30
N GLU A 127 10.21 6.93 -4.21
CA GLU A 127 10.98 7.17 -2.99
C GLU A 127 11.34 5.85 -2.30
N ALA A 128 10.43 4.88 -2.27
CA ALA A 128 10.73 3.54 -1.80
C ALA A 128 11.81 2.86 -2.68
N THR A 129 11.73 3.02 -4.00
CA THR A 129 12.71 2.48 -4.95
C THR A 129 14.09 3.07 -4.70
N ALA A 130 14.20 4.39 -4.57
CA ALA A 130 15.47 5.06 -4.28
C ALA A 130 16.09 4.56 -2.96
N LEU A 131 15.27 4.36 -1.93
CA LEU A 131 15.75 3.83 -0.66
C LEU A 131 16.04 2.33 -0.68
N LEU A 132 15.46 1.52 -1.57
CA LEU A 132 15.79 0.09 -1.67
C LEU A 132 16.92 -0.19 -2.66
N ALA A 133 17.29 0.78 -3.51
CA ALA A 133 18.32 0.63 -4.53
C ALA A 133 19.68 0.22 -3.94
N GLY A 134 20.29 -0.83 -4.49
CA GLY A 134 21.60 -1.33 -4.06
C GLY A 134 21.61 -2.07 -2.71
N ILE A 135 20.45 -2.29 -2.08
CA ILE A 135 20.33 -3.23 -0.97
C ILE A 135 20.23 -4.64 -1.57
N ASP A 136 21.23 -5.47 -1.31
CA ASP A 136 21.21 -6.89 -1.64
C ASP A 136 20.94 -7.69 -0.36
N PRO A 137 19.73 -8.27 -0.19
CA PRO A 137 19.39 -9.06 0.98
C PRO A 137 20.32 -10.26 1.22
N GLN A 138 20.96 -10.80 0.18
CA GLN A 138 21.84 -11.96 0.31
C GLN A 138 23.12 -11.64 1.10
N ASN A 139 23.53 -10.37 1.12
CA ASN A 139 24.72 -9.89 1.82
C ASN A 139 24.41 -9.34 3.22
N LEU A 140 23.16 -9.46 3.68
CA LEU A 140 22.72 -8.96 4.98
C LEU A 140 22.61 -10.09 6.01
N PRO A 141 22.72 -9.77 7.31
CA PRO A 141 22.30 -10.70 8.36
C PRO A 141 20.84 -11.14 8.17
N PRO A 142 20.45 -12.35 8.63
CA PRO A 142 19.15 -12.95 8.27
C PRO A 142 17.93 -12.07 8.54
N LEU A 143 17.90 -11.35 9.66
CA LEU A 143 16.75 -10.56 10.07
C LEU A 143 16.55 -9.30 9.18
N PRO A 144 17.53 -8.39 9.00
CA PRO A 144 17.39 -7.29 8.06
C PRO A 144 17.27 -7.76 6.61
N ALA A 145 17.84 -8.92 6.24
CA ALA A 145 17.64 -9.54 4.92
C ALA A 145 16.16 -9.85 4.67
N ALA A 146 15.49 -10.50 5.62
CA ALA A 146 14.06 -10.83 5.50
C ALA A 146 13.21 -9.57 5.31
N VAL A 147 13.46 -8.52 6.09
CA VAL A 147 12.70 -7.27 6.00
C VAL A 147 12.98 -6.51 4.70
N ALA A 148 14.24 -6.47 4.25
CA ALA A 148 14.59 -5.86 2.97
C ALA A 148 13.90 -6.60 1.80
N ALA A 149 13.93 -7.93 1.81
CA ALA A 149 13.31 -8.77 0.80
C ALA A 149 11.77 -8.63 0.78
N LEU A 150 11.11 -8.55 1.94
CA LEU A 150 9.67 -8.26 2.02
C LEU A 150 9.32 -6.86 1.46
N ALA A 151 10.14 -5.84 1.75
CA ALA A 151 9.94 -4.51 1.18
C ALA A 151 10.15 -4.48 -0.34
N GLN A 152 11.14 -5.20 -0.85
CA GLN A 152 11.38 -5.38 -2.28
C GLN A 152 10.24 -6.15 -2.96
N ALA A 153 9.72 -7.19 -2.30
CA ALA A 153 8.56 -7.94 -2.77
C ALA A 153 7.32 -7.02 -2.88
N GLU A 154 7.00 -6.25 -1.85
CA GLU A 154 5.89 -5.30 -1.92
C GLU A 154 6.07 -4.28 -3.05
N LEU A 155 7.26 -3.70 -3.19
CA LEU A 155 7.56 -2.77 -4.28
C LEU A 155 7.34 -3.42 -5.65
N ALA A 156 7.85 -4.64 -5.84
CA ALA A 156 7.70 -5.39 -7.08
C ALA A 156 6.24 -5.73 -7.38
N LEU A 157 5.46 -6.17 -6.38
CA LEU A 157 4.02 -6.44 -6.50
C LEU A 157 3.25 -5.19 -6.93
N ARG A 158 3.52 -4.06 -6.28
CA ARG A 158 2.85 -2.79 -6.59
C ARG A 158 3.26 -2.22 -7.94
N SER A 159 4.42 -2.61 -8.45
CA SER A 159 4.90 -2.31 -9.81
C SER A 159 4.46 -3.36 -10.84
N LEU A 160 3.71 -4.39 -10.44
CA LEU A 160 3.32 -5.55 -11.26
C LEU A 160 4.50 -6.32 -11.88
N ARG A 161 5.68 -6.26 -11.26
CA ARG A 161 6.87 -7.05 -11.64
C ARG A 161 6.82 -8.41 -10.96
N MET A 162 6.05 -9.33 -11.54
CA MET A 162 5.66 -10.58 -10.90
C MET A 162 6.83 -11.55 -10.65
N SER A 163 7.79 -11.63 -11.57
CA SER A 163 9.02 -12.42 -11.39
C SER A 163 9.85 -11.92 -10.22
N ASP A 164 10.07 -10.61 -10.16
CA ASP A 164 10.86 -9.94 -9.13
C ASP A 164 10.18 -10.12 -7.76
N ALA A 165 8.85 -9.99 -7.72
CA ALA A 165 8.07 -10.20 -6.51
C ALA A 165 8.22 -11.64 -5.98
N ARG A 166 8.13 -12.66 -6.86
CA ARG A 166 8.28 -14.06 -6.46
C ARG A 166 9.69 -14.33 -5.92
N ALA A 167 10.73 -13.88 -6.63
CA ALA A 167 12.12 -14.05 -6.20
C ALA A 167 12.42 -13.34 -4.86
N ALA A 168 11.88 -12.14 -4.67
CA ALA A 168 11.99 -11.41 -3.41
C ALA A 168 11.27 -12.13 -2.26
N LEU A 169 10.10 -12.72 -2.50
CA LEU A 169 9.39 -13.54 -1.50
C LEU A 169 10.14 -14.82 -1.17
N ASP A 170 10.76 -15.49 -2.14
CA ASP A 170 11.60 -16.68 -1.89
C ASP A 170 12.80 -16.30 -0.99
N THR A 171 13.42 -15.16 -1.27
CA THR A 171 14.53 -14.60 -0.46
C THR A 171 14.05 -14.24 0.95
N ALA A 172 12.88 -13.61 1.07
CA ALA A 172 12.30 -13.23 2.37
C ALA A 172 12.01 -14.45 3.25
N GLU A 173 11.44 -15.51 2.66
CA GLU A 173 11.10 -16.74 3.36
C GLU A 173 12.35 -17.47 3.87
N ALA A 174 13.37 -17.62 3.02
CA ALA A 174 14.65 -18.21 3.42
C ALA A 174 15.33 -17.42 4.55
N ALA A 175 15.34 -16.09 4.44
CA ALA A 175 15.93 -15.21 5.45
C ALA A 175 15.14 -15.23 6.77
N ALA A 176 13.80 -15.29 6.73
CA ALA A 176 12.95 -15.37 7.92
C ALA A 176 13.11 -16.69 8.67
N VAL A 177 13.30 -17.80 7.95
CA VAL A 177 13.65 -19.11 8.53
C VAL A 177 15.01 -19.04 9.20
N ALA A 178 16.03 -18.50 8.51
CA ALA A 178 17.37 -18.35 9.07
C ALA A 178 17.41 -17.41 10.30
N ALA A 179 16.60 -16.36 10.31
CA ALA A 179 16.45 -15.45 11.44
C ALA A 179 15.73 -16.07 12.64
N ARG A 180 15.03 -17.19 12.46
CA ARG A 180 14.21 -17.87 13.49
C ARG A 180 13.17 -16.94 14.14
N VAL A 181 12.56 -16.07 13.34
CA VAL A 181 11.49 -15.17 13.78
C VAL A 181 10.15 -15.66 13.21
N PRO A 182 9.31 -16.36 14.00
CA PRO A 182 8.07 -16.96 13.51
C PRO A 182 7.13 -15.96 12.83
N ALA A 183 7.03 -14.75 13.36
CA ALA A 183 6.15 -13.75 12.80
C ALA A 183 6.61 -13.24 11.41
N LEU A 184 7.92 -13.17 11.13
CA LEU A 184 8.41 -12.87 9.77
C LEU A 184 8.14 -14.03 8.79
N GLN A 185 8.20 -15.27 9.26
CA GLN A 185 7.83 -16.45 8.44
C GLN A 185 6.35 -16.41 8.08
N THR A 186 5.49 -16.11 9.05
CA THR A 186 4.05 -15.92 8.83
C THR A 186 3.79 -14.80 7.83
N GLU A 187 4.48 -13.67 7.93
CA GLU A 187 4.35 -12.56 6.96
C GLU A 187 4.74 -12.96 5.54
N ALA A 188 5.88 -13.63 5.36
CA ALA A 188 6.33 -14.11 4.06
C ALA A 188 5.31 -15.11 3.47
N ALA A 189 4.81 -16.04 4.28
CA ALA A 189 3.79 -17.00 3.88
C ALA A 189 2.47 -16.33 3.49
N GLN A 190 2.02 -15.33 4.26
CA GLN A 190 0.81 -14.55 3.94
C GLN A 190 0.98 -13.77 2.64
N ALA A 191 2.12 -13.12 2.43
CA ALA A 191 2.44 -12.40 1.21
C ALA A 191 2.44 -13.34 -0.02
N ARG A 192 2.96 -14.56 0.15
CA ARG A 192 2.91 -15.60 -0.88
C ARG A 192 1.47 -16.07 -1.15
N ALA A 193 0.67 -16.28 -0.12
CA ALA A 193 -0.72 -16.70 -0.27
C ALA A 193 -1.57 -15.67 -1.01
N LEU A 194 -1.28 -14.37 -0.86
CA LEU A 194 -1.96 -13.31 -1.60
C LEU A 194 -1.78 -13.40 -3.12
N LEU A 195 -0.65 -13.93 -3.60
CA LEU A 195 -0.41 -14.14 -5.03
C LEU A 195 -1.37 -15.16 -5.66
N GLU A 196 -1.86 -16.09 -4.84
CA GLU A 196 -2.74 -17.17 -5.27
C GLU A 196 -4.23 -16.78 -5.21
N GLN A 197 -4.54 -15.65 -4.57
CA GLN A 197 -5.91 -15.14 -4.47
C GLN A 197 -6.33 -14.38 -5.75
N PRO A 198 -7.63 -14.38 -6.10
CA PRO A 198 -8.16 -13.51 -7.13
C PRO A 198 -7.90 -12.04 -6.79
N ALA A 199 -7.17 -11.35 -7.67
CA ALA A 199 -6.87 -9.93 -7.54
C ALA A 199 -7.89 -9.05 -8.28
N ALA A 200 -8.51 -9.59 -9.33
CA ALA A 200 -9.49 -8.91 -10.15
C ALA A 200 -10.37 -9.92 -10.87
N ARG A 201 -11.33 -9.43 -11.66
CA ARG A 201 -12.11 -10.23 -12.60
C ARG A 201 -12.01 -9.63 -14.00
N ARG A 202 -11.95 -10.47 -15.02
CA ARG A 202 -12.16 -10.07 -16.41
C ARG A 202 -13.63 -10.21 -16.74
N VAL A 203 -14.23 -9.14 -17.27
CA VAL A 203 -15.64 -9.10 -17.69
C VAL A 203 -15.70 -8.87 -19.21
N GLY A 204 -16.51 -9.64 -19.92
CA GLY A 204 -16.76 -9.47 -21.34
C GLY A 204 -17.50 -10.66 -21.95
N GLY A 205 -18.27 -10.43 -23.03
CA GLY A 205 -18.97 -11.51 -23.75
C GLY A 205 -20.03 -12.24 -22.93
N GLY A 206 -20.54 -11.64 -21.85
CA GLY A 206 -21.48 -12.27 -20.92
C GLY A 206 -20.84 -13.14 -19.83
N GLU A 207 -19.51 -13.31 -19.85
CA GLU A 207 -18.78 -14.11 -18.87
C GLU A 207 -17.98 -13.23 -17.90
N THR A 208 -17.77 -13.75 -16.69
CA THR A 208 -16.91 -13.14 -15.67
C THR A 208 -15.92 -14.18 -15.17
N ARG A 209 -14.62 -13.94 -15.38
CA ARG A 209 -13.55 -14.85 -14.97
C ARG A 209 -12.68 -14.21 -13.88
N PRO A 210 -12.45 -14.87 -12.74
CA PRO A 210 -11.48 -14.39 -11.75
C PRO A 210 -10.06 -14.46 -12.31
N LEU A 211 -9.26 -13.44 -12.03
CA LEU A 211 -7.85 -13.35 -12.39
C LEU A 211 -6.99 -13.19 -11.13
N ARG A 212 -5.92 -13.98 -11.06
CA ARG A 212 -4.82 -13.80 -10.10
C ARG A 212 -3.90 -12.66 -10.53
N LEU A 213 -3.02 -12.23 -9.63
CA LEU A 213 -2.20 -11.05 -9.88
C LEU A 213 -1.27 -11.18 -11.11
N HIS A 214 -0.73 -12.39 -11.36
CA HIS A 214 0.08 -12.64 -12.55
C HIS A 214 -0.74 -12.60 -13.86
N GLU A 215 -1.94 -13.16 -13.87
CA GLU A 215 -2.85 -13.09 -15.03
C GLU A 215 -3.29 -11.64 -15.31
N VAL A 216 -3.39 -10.79 -14.27
CA VAL A 216 -3.62 -9.35 -14.44
C VAL A 216 -2.42 -8.68 -15.11
N ALA A 217 -1.19 -8.96 -14.68
CA ALA A 217 0.01 -8.43 -15.31
C ALA A 217 0.10 -8.85 -16.79
N GLU A 218 -0.12 -10.13 -17.08
CA GLU A 218 -0.16 -10.67 -18.46
C GLU A 218 -1.23 -9.98 -19.31
N LEU A 219 -2.45 -9.77 -18.78
CA LEU A 219 -3.50 -9.05 -19.49
C LEU A 219 -3.08 -7.62 -19.83
N LEU A 220 -2.44 -6.93 -18.90
CA LEU A 220 -2.00 -5.56 -19.09
C LEU A 220 -0.84 -5.42 -20.09
N ASP A 221 -0.03 -6.48 -20.22
CA ASP A 221 1.10 -6.55 -21.16
C ASP A 221 0.73 -7.19 -22.50
N SER A 222 -0.47 -7.78 -22.62
CA SER A 222 -0.97 -8.43 -23.86
C SER A 222 -1.16 -7.49 -25.06
N GLY A 223 -1.06 -6.18 -24.86
CA GLY A 223 -1.37 -5.16 -25.87
C GLY A 223 -2.87 -4.88 -26.07
N ALA A 224 -3.73 -5.51 -25.28
CA ALA A 224 -5.17 -5.24 -25.27
C ALA A 224 -5.49 -3.79 -24.84
N LEU A 225 -6.65 -3.31 -25.27
CA LEU A 225 -7.27 -2.10 -24.74
C LEU A 225 -8.03 -2.48 -23.45
N VAL A 226 -7.49 -2.11 -22.29
CA VAL A 226 -8.04 -2.53 -20.99
C VAL A 226 -8.80 -1.38 -20.35
N VAL A 227 -10.10 -1.55 -20.14
CA VAL A 227 -10.88 -0.68 -19.27
C VAL A 227 -10.72 -1.16 -17.84
N ASP A 228 -9.97 -0.42 -17.04
CA ASP A 228 -9.67 -0.76 -15.66
C ASP A 228 -10.68 -0.10 -14.72
N ALA A 229 -11.64 -0.88 -14.22
CA ALA A 229 -12.62 -0.44 -13.22
C ALA A 229 -12.08 -0.47 -11.78
N CYS A 230 -10.93 -1.09 -11.54
CA CYS A 230 -10.23 -0.97 -10.26
C CYS A 230 -9.66 0.46 -10.11
N ARG A 231 -9.06 1.02 -11.17
CA ARG A 231 -8.46 2.37 -11.14
C ARG A 231 -9.27 3.44 -11.88
N ARG A 232 -10.40 3.05 -12.46
CA ARG A 232 -11.32 3.89 -13.26
C ARG A 232 -10.62 4.65 -14.38
N GLY A 233 -10.01 3.90 -15.29
CA GLY A 233 -9.33 4.47 -16.45
C GLY A 233 -9.23 3.50 -17.62
N LEU A 234 -8.58 3.95 -18.67
CA LEU A 234 -8.32 3.20 -19.88
C LEU A 234 -6.81 3.03 -20.04
N ARG A 235 -6.37 1.79 -20.22
CA ARG A 235 -4.97 1.47 -20.55
C ARG A 235 -4.86 0.99 -21.99
N ALA A 236 -3.90 1.55 -22.71
CA ALA A 236 -3.57 1.18 -24.08
C ALA A 236 -2.04 1.04 -24.20
N GLY A 237 -1.53 -0.16 -23.95
CA GLY A 237 -0.08 -0.38 -23.81
C GLY A 237 0.48 0.39 -22.61
N ALA A 238 1.46 1.27 -22.85
CA ALA A 238 2.05 2.13 -21.82
C ALA A 238 1.20 3.38 -21.50
N ALA A 239 0.24 3.75 -22.36
CA ALA A 239 -0.61 4.91 -22.15
C ALA A 239 -1.67 4.63 -21.08
N TRP A 240 -1.78 5.53 -20.11
CA TRP A 240 -2.83 5.54 -19.09
C TRP A 240 -3.69 6.80 -19.22
N LEU A 241 -4.99 6.60 -19.39
CA LEU A 241 -5.97 7.66 -19.46
C LEU A 241 -6.87 7.58 -18.21
N PRO A 242 -6.73 8.51 -17.25
CA PRO A 242 -7.55 8.49 -16.04
C PRO A 242 -8.96 9.04 -16.33
N LEU A 243 -10.00 8.31 -15.91
CA LEU A 243 -11.41 8.76 -15.95
C LEU A 243 -12.06 8.81 -14.56
N ALA A 244 -11.28 8.67 -13.47
CA ALA A 244 -11.81 8.67 -12.10
C ALA A 244 -12.62 9.94 -11.76
N SER A 245 -12.22 11.11 -12.27
CA SER A 245 -12.93 12.39 -12.10
C SER A 245 -14.09 12.60 -13.08
N ARG A 246 -14.34 11.65 -13.99
CA ARG A 246 -15.34 11.72 -15.06
C ARG A 246 -16.24 10.48 -15.03
N PRO A 247 -17.02 10.29 -13.95
CA PRO A 247 -17.74 9.03 -13.68
C PRO A 247 -18.73 8.65 -14.78
N ILE A 248 -19.42 9.61 -15.39
CA ILE A 248 -20.36 9.35 -16.50
C ILE A 248 -19.60 8.79 -17.71
N LEU A 249 -18.49 9.41 -18.10
CA LEU A 249 -17.69 8.97 -19.25
C LEU A 249 -17.06 7.59 -19.00
N PHE A 250 -16.59 7.34 -17.77
CA PHE A 250 -16.10 6.04 -17.38
C PHE A 250 -17.18 4.96 -17.47
N THR A 251 -18.39 5.22 -16.96
CA THR A 251 -19.51 4.27 -17.03
C THR A 251 -19.91 3.95 -18.46
N LEU A 252 -19.94 4.96 -19.35
CA LEU A 252 -20.20 4.74 -20.77
C LEU A 252 -19.11 3.88 -21.41
N LEU A 253 -17.83 4.21 -21.20
CA LEU A 253 -16.70 3.44 -21.72
C LEU A 253 -16.73 1.98 -21.25
N ARG A 254 -16.95 1.76 -19.95
CA ARG A 254 -17.07 0.42 -19.36
C ARG A 254 -18.21 -0.36 -20.02
N THR A 255 -19.39 0.24 -20.16
CA THR A 255 -20.56 -0.43 -20.77
C THR A 255 -20.31 -0.80 -22.23
N LEU A 256 -19.65 0.07 -23.00
CA LEU A 256 -19.25 -0.24 -24.37
C LEU A 256 -18.22 -1.36 -24.44
N ALA A 257 -17.25 -1.39 -23.52
CA ALA A 257 -16.23 -2.44 -23.48
C ALA A 257 -16.77 -3.80 -23.02
N GLU A 258 -17.74 -3.84 -22.11
CA GLU A 258 -18.39 -5.08 -21.66
C GLU A 258 -19.18 -5.77 -22.78
N THR A 259 -19.66 -5.00 -23.77
CA THR A 259 -20.47 -5.49 -24.90
C THR A 259 -19.65 -5.75 -26.17
N TRP A 260 -18.37 -5.38 -26.18
CA TRP A 260 -17.46 -5.65 -27.28
C TRP A 260 -17.35 -7.18 -27.55
N PRO A 261 -17.30 -7.64 -28.82
CA PRO A 261 -17.18 -6.87 -30.07
C PRO A 261 -18.49 -6.29 -30.63
N GLY A 262 -19.61 -6.47 -29.93
CA GLY A 262 -20.92 -5.94 -30.30
C GLY A 262 -21.13 -4.47 -29.93
N ASP A 263 -22.39 -4.05 -29.96
CA ASP A 263 -22.84 -2.70 -29.64
C ASP A 263 -23.67 -2.65 -28.35
N ALA A 264 -23.53 -1.57 -27.59
CA ALA A 264 -24.39 -1.26 -26.45
C ALA A 264 -25.62 -0.46 -26.89
N GLY A 265 -26.81 -0.89 -26.48
CA GLY A 265 -28.06 -0.19 -26.76
C GLY A 265 -28.16 1.16 -26.06
N ARG A 266 -28.85 2.13 -26.68
CA ARG A 266 -29.02 3.49 -26.11
C ARG A 266 -29.66 3.47 -24.73
N ASP A 267 -30.69 2.66 -24.55
CA ASP A 267 -31.43 2.60 -23.28
C ASP A 267 -30.57 2.01 -22.16
N ALA A 268 -29.78 0.97 -22.45
CA ALA A 268 -28.84 0.38 -21.49
C ALA A 268 -27.72 1.38 -21.10
N LEU A 269 -27.21 2.16 -22.06
CA LEU A 269 -26.24 3.21 -21.80
C LEU A 269 -26.82 4.32 -20.92
N ILE A 270 -28.06 4.76 -21.19
CA ILE A 270 -28.77 5.76 -20.38
C ILE A 270 -29.03 5.22 -18.97
N GLU A 271 -29.52 4.00 -18.86
CA GLU A 271 -29.81 3.38 -17.57
C GLU A 271 -28.55 3.31 -16.71
N ARG A 272 -27.42 2.85 -17.25
CA ARG A 272 -26.18 2.73 -16.48
C ARG A 272 -25.54 4.08 -16.17
N ALA A 273 -25.44 4.97 -17.15
CA ALA A 273 -24.71 6.23 -16.99
C ALA A 273 -25.50 7.31 -16.24
N PHE A 274 -26.83 7.34 -16.41
CA PHE A 274 -27.71 8.36 -15.82
C PHE A 274 -28.62 7.81 -14.71
N ARG A 275 -28.66 6.48 -14.49
CA ARG A 275 -29.50 5.81 -13.49
C ARG A 275 -31.01 6.01 -13.72
N LEU A 276 -31.43 6.00 -14.98
CA LEU A 276 -32.82 6.25 -15.42
C LEU A 276 -33.37 5.08 -16.24
N ARG A 277 -34.53 4.54 -15.85
CA ARG A 277 -35.14 3.36 -16.50
C ARG A 277 -36.11 3.68 -17.63
N ALA A 278 -36.59 4.92 -17.73
CA ALA A 278 -37.53 5.38 -18.75
C ALA A 278 -36.94 6.57 -19.54
N PRO A 279 -36.02 6.32 -20.49
CA PRO A 279 -35.37 7.38 -21.26
C PRO A 279 -36.34 8.06 -22.23
N ASP A 280 -36.29 9.39 -22.26
CA ASP A 280 -36.96 10.23 -23.27
C ASP A 280 -35.97 10.81 -24.30
N GLU A 281 -36.45 11.65 -25.22
CA GLU A 281 -35.60 12.23 -26.27
C GLU A 281 -34.53 13.19 -25.72
N THR A 282 -34.80 13.85 -24.58
CA THR A 282 -33.83 14.71 -23.89
C THR A 282 -32.67 13.87 -23.36
N HIS A 283 -32.95 12.70 -22.78
CA HIS A 283 -31.92 11.77 -22.32
C HIS A 283 -31.09 11.21 -23.48
N ARG A 284 -31.71 10.95 -24.64
CA ARG A 284 -30.99 10.55 -25.86
C ARG A 284 -30.11 11.67 -26.40
N ALA A 285 -30.57 12.93 -26.36
CA ALA A 285 -29.76 14.08 -26.72
C ALA A 285 -28.55 14.24 -25.79
N ARG A 286 -28.76 14.10 -24.48
CA ARG A 286 -27.66 14.11 -23.49
C ARG A 286 -26.67 12.97 -23.72
N LEU A 287 -27.15 11.74 -23.99
CA LEU A 287 -26.28 10.61 -24.32
C LEU A 287 -25.38 10.93 -25.52
N ARG A 288 -25.93 11.52 -26.59
CA ARG A 288 -25.17 11.91 -27.78
C ARG A 288 -24.03 12.88 -27.45
N VAL A 289 -24.27 13.85 -26.56
CA VAL A 289 -23.26 14.81 -26.10
C VAL A 289 -22.15 14.10 -25.30
N GLU A 290 -22.51 13.24 -24.34
CA GLU A 290 -21.50 12.53 -23.53
C GLU A 290 -20.70 11.52 -24.35
N ILE A 291 -21.32 10.85 -25.34
CA ILE A 291 -20.60 10.02 -26.31
C ILE A 291 -19.63 10.85 -27.15
N GLY A 292 -20.03 12.06 -27.58
CA GLY A 292 -19.12 12.99 -28.27
C GLY A 292 -17.91 13.37 -27.41
N ARG A 293 -18.12 13.65 -26.12
CA ARG A 293 -17.03 13.92 -25.16
C ARG A 293 -16.14 12.70 -24.94
N LEU A 294 -16.74 11.51 -24.83
CA LEU A 294 -15.98 10.27 -24.69
C LEU A 294 -15.13 10.01 -25.92
N ARG A 295 -15.67 10.17 -27.15
CA ARG A 295 -14.92 10.07 -28.41
C ARG A 295 -13.70 10.96 -28.43
N ALA A 296 -13.87 12.25 -28.09
CA ALA A 296 -12.75 13.19 -28.02
C ALA A 296 -11.69 12.73 -27.02
N LEU A 297 -12.11 12.13 -25.91
CA LEU A 297 -11.22 11.69 -24.85
C LEU A 297 -10.43 10.41 -25.19
N VAL A 298 -11.05 9.44 -25.87
CA VAL A 298 -10.41 8.17 -26.24
C VAL A 298 -9.74 8.18 -27.63
N SER A 299 -9.79 9.33 -28.31
CA SER A 299 -9.18 9.53 -29.62
C SER A 299 -7.70 9.11 -29.62
N GLY A 300 -7.30 8.39 -30.67
CA GLY A 300 -5.96 7.78 -30.77
C GLY A 300 -5.82 6.42 -30.07
N HIS A 301 -6.80 6.00 -29.28
CA HIS A 301 -6.83 4.67 -28.63
C HIS A 301 -8.00 3.81 -29.09
N ALA A 302 -9.16 4.43 -29.33
CA ALA A 302 -10.35 3.76 -29.86
C ALA A 302 -11.28 4.76 -30.54
N ASP A 303 -12.07 4.28 -31.48
CA ASP A 303 -13.23 4.97 -32.05
C ASP A 303 -14.52 4.45 -31.42
N ILE A 304 -15.60 5.23 -31.53
CA ILE A 304 -16.94 4.84 -31.08
C ILE A 304 -17.91 5.07 -32.21
N ASP A 305 -18.39 4.01 -32.84
CA ASP A 305 -19.32 4.09 -33.97
C ASP A 305 -20.77 4.17 -33.49
N ALA A 306 -21.61 4.90 -34.24
CA ALA A 306 -23.05 4.81 -34.04
C ALA A 306 -23.59 3.56 -34.77
N THR A 307 -24.48 2.83 -34.11
CA THR A 307 -25.17 1.66 -34.69
C THR A 307 -26.69 1.91 -34.72
N PRO A 308 -27.48 1.07 -35.42
CA PRO A 308 -28.93 1.17 -35.35
C PRO A 308 -29.47 1.11 -33.92
N ARG A 309 -28.88 0.30 -33.03
CA ARG A 309 -29.35 0.11 -31.64
C ARG A 309 -28.68 1.03 -30.63
N GLY A 310 -27.49 1.54 -30.91
CA GLY A 310 -26.75 2.44 -30.01
C GLY A 310 -25.35 2.76 -30.50
N PHE A 311 -24.34 2.25 -29.80
CA PHE A 311 -22.93 2.58 -30.06
C PHE A 311 -22.00 1.37 -29.88
N ALA A 312 -20.94 1.28 -30.67
CA ALA A 312 -19.94 0.22 -30.60
C ALA A 312 -18.53 0.78 -30.38
N LEU A 313 -17.74 0.13 -29.52
CA LEU A 313 -16.34 0.48 -29.31
C LEU A 313 -15.46 -0.19 -30.38
N ARG A 314 -14.62 0.59 -31.04
CA ARG A 314 -13.66 0.11 -32.05
C ARG A 314 -12.23 0.40 -31.57
N PRO A 315 -11.54 -0.56 -30.97
CA PRO A 315 -10.16 -0.35 -30.54
C PRO A 315 -9.23 -0.09 -31.74
N ALA A 316 -8.31 0.86 -31.59
CA ALA A 316 -7.34 1.17 -32.64
C ALA A 316 -6.47 -0.06 -32.96
N GLY A 317 -6.19 -0.28 -34.25
CA GLY A 317 -5.35 -1.39 -34.70
C GLY A 317 -5.94 -2.79 -34.46
N GLY A 318 -7.25 -2.90 -34.25
CA GLY A 318 -7.92 -4.21 -34.07
C GLY A 318 -7.58 -4.93 -32.77
N ARG A 319 -7.05 -4.21 -31.76
CA ARG A 319 -6.68 -4.78 -30.46
C ARG A 319 -7.88 -5.46 -29.80
N ALA A 320 -7.63 -6.49 -29.00
CA ALA A 320 -8.69 -7.04 -28.14
C ALA A 320 -9.10 -6.01 -27.07
N VAL A 321 -10.37 -6.05 -26.65
CA VAL A 321 -10.86 -5.26 -25.51
C VAL A 321 -11.05 -6.17 -24.30
N ALA A 322 -10.68 -5.70 -23.12
CA ALA A 322 -10.97 -6.38 -21.87
C ALA A 322 -11.42 -5.37 -20.80
N VAL A 323 -12.36 -5.79 -19.95
CA VAL A 323 -12.76 -5.01 -18.78
C VAL A 323 -12.20 -5.70 -17.54
N LEU A 324 -11.38 -4.98 -16.80
CA LEU A 324 -10.88 -5.42 -15.49
C LEU A 324 -11.80 -4.85 -14.42
N ALA A 325 -12.36 -5.70 -13.58
CA ALA A 325 -13.26 -5.34 -12.50
C ALA A 325 -12.69 -5.76 -11.14
N PRO A 326 -13.09 -5.09 -10.03
CA PRO A 326 -12.71 -5.50 -8.69
C PRO A 326 -13.09 -6.96 -8.41
N PRO A 327 -12.35 -7.68 -7.54
CA PRO A 327 -12.58 -9.10 -7.26
C PRO A 327 -13.90 -9.36 -6.53
N VAL A 328 -14.48 -8.34 -5.88
CA VAL A 328 -15.78 -8.39 -5.18
C VAL A 328 -16.68 -7.27 -5.71
N ASP A 329 -17.97 -7.55 -5.90
CA ASP A 329 -18.98 -6.57 -6.31
C ASP A 329 -19.44 -5.65 -5.16
N GLY A 330 -19.98 -4.48 -5.51
CA GLY A 330 -20.64 -3.55 -4.58
C GLY A 330 -19.78 -2.39 -4.08
N ASP A 331 -20.40 -1.48 -3.32
CA ASP A 331 -19.82 -0.21 -2.85
C ASP A 331 -18.48 -0.39 -2.12
N GLN A 332 -18.34 -1.50 -1.37
CA GLN A 332 -17.11 -1.85 -0.66
C GLN A 332 -15.96 -2.22 -1.63
N GLY A 333 -16.27 -2.94 -2.72
CA GLY A 333 -15.31 -3.27 -3.77
C GLY A 333 -14.84 -2.02 -4.53
N GLU A 334 -15.75 -1.08 -4.79
CA GLU A 334 -15.41 0.20 -5.43
C GLU A 334 -14.56 1.11 -4.54
N LEU A 335 -14.77 1.09 -3.21
CA LEU A 335 -13.92 1.79 -2.25
C LEU A 335 -12.50 1.20 -2.20
N ILE A 336 -12.38 -0.14 -2.13
CA ILE A 336 -11.08 -0.82 -2.14
C ILE A 336 -10.33 -0.53 -3.44
N ALA A 337 -11.03 -0.53 -4.57
CA ALA A 337 -10.51 -0.20 -5.88
C ALA A 337 -9.91 1.22 -5.94
N LEU A 338 -10.65 2.24 -5.46
CA LEU A 338 -10.15 3.62 -5.39
C LEU A 338 -8.92 3.79 -4.48
N LEU A 339 -8.80 2.96 -3.45
CA LEU A 339 -7.70 2.99 -2.49
C LEU A 339 -6.51 2.09 -2.89
N ALA A 340 -6.64 1.31 -3.97
CA ALA A 340 -5.67 0.28 -4.36
C ALA A 340 -4.31 0.85 -4.80
N ASP A 341 -4.26 2.11 -5.18
CA ASP A 341 -3.02 2.84 -5.49
C ASP A 341 -2.26 3.28 -4.23
N GLY A 342 -2.79 2.99 -3.04
CA GLY A 342 -2.20 3.36 -1.75
C GLY A 342 -2.11 4.87 -1.53
N ALA A 343 -2.77 5.68 -2.37
CA ALA A 343 -2.85 7.12 -2.17
C ALA A 343 -3.83 7.43 -1.02
N ALA A 344 -3.57 8.53 -0.32
CA ALA A 344 -4.40 8.95 0.81
C ALA A 344 -5.61 9.75 0.31
N TRP A 345 -6.83 9.23 0.47
CA TRP A 345 -8.06 9.90 0.02
C TRP A 345 -8.83 10.53 1.18
N SER A 346 -9.43 11.70 0.97
CA SER A 346 -10.46 12.19 1.91
C SER A 346 -11.78 11.46 1.69
N THR A 347 -12.61 11.37 2.74
CA THR A 347 -13.99 10.85 2.61
C THR A 347 -14.78 11.61 1.53
N SER A 348 -14.61 12.93 1.43
CA SER A 348 -15.29 13.76 0.43
C SER A 348 -14.85 13.42 -1.01
N ALA A 349 -13.57 13.14 -1.24
CA ALA A 349 -13.06 12.75 -2.54
C ALA A 349 -13.57 11.36 -2.95
N LEU A 350 -13.63 10.41 -2.01
CA LEU A 350 -14.21 9.08 -2.24
C LEU A 350 -15.71 9.16 -2.56
N ALA A 351 -16.46 9.99 -1.83
CA ALA A 351 -17.89 10.21 -2.10
C ALA A 351 -18.14 10.79 -3.49
N LEU A 352 -17.33 11.77 -3.91
CA LEU A 352 -17.38 12.33 -5.27
C LEU A 352 -17.07 11.27 -6.33
N ALA A 353 -16.04 10.45 -6.11
CA ALA A 353 -15.68 9.40 -7.04
C ALA A 353 -16.80 8.35 -7.18
N LEU A 354 -17.38 7.90 -6.07
CA LEU A 354 -18.43 6.87 -6.08
C LEU A 354 -19.81 7.38 -6.51
N GLY A 355 -20.00 8.70 -6.60
CA GLY A 355 -21.32 9.30 -6.82
C GLY A 355 -22.29 8.98 -5.67
N ALA A 356 -21.75 8.86 -4.45
CA ALA A 356 -22.48 8.48 -3.24
C ALA A 356 -22.45 9.63 -2.21
N SER A 357 -23.36 9.58 -1.25
CA SER A 357 -23.32 10.53 -0.13
C SER A 357 -22.09 10.27 0.76
N GLN A 358 -21.51 11.31 1.37
CA GLN A 358 -20.39 11.14 2.32
C GLN A 358 -20.77 10.21 3.48
N ARG A 359 -22.03 10.23 3.94
CA ARG A 359 -22.52 9.35 5.02
C ARG A 359 -22.50 7.87 4.61
N THR A 360 -22.90 7.56 3.37
CA THR A 360 -22.82 6.20 2.82
C THR A 360 -21.38 5.72 2.78
N VAL A 361 -20.47 6.57 2.28
CA VAL A 361 -19.04 6.26 2.20
C VAL A 361 -18.41 6.11 3.58
N GLN A 362 -18.75 6.95 4.56
CA GLN A 362 -18.25 6.80 5.93
C GLN A 362 -18.67 5.48 6.57
N ARG A 363 -19.92 5.04 6.36
CA ARG A 363 -20.40 3.76 6.90
C ARG A 363 -19.65 2.59 6.27
N ALA A 364 -19.53 2.56 4.95
CA ALA A 364 -18.79 1.52 4.25
C ALA A 364 -17.29 1.53 4.62
N LEU A 365 -16.68 2.70 4.78
CA LEU A 365 -15.29 2.81 5.27
C LEU A 365 -15.14 2.33 6.71
N ALA A 366 -16.11 2.58 7.59
CA ALA A 366 -16.09 2.06 8.96
C ALA A 366 -16.21 0.53 9.01
N GLU A 367 -17.08 -0.06 8.18
CA GLU A 367 -17.18 -1.52 8.03
C GLU A 367 -15.88 -2.12 7.47
N LEU A 368 -15.31 -1.49 6.44
CA LEU A 368 -14.03 -1.91 5.86
C LEU A 368 -12.86 -1.73 6.84
N GLU A 369 -12.87 -0.70 7.68
CA GLU A 369 -11.86 -0.46 8.71
C GLU A 369 -11.95 -1.51 9.81
N ALA A 370 -13.16 -1.83 10.27
CA ALA A 370 -13.41 -2.92 11.21
C ALA A 370 -12.98 -4.29 10.66
N ALA A 371 -13.14 -4.50 9.35
CA ALA A 371 -12.67 -5.68 8.64
C ALA A 371 -11.16 -5.65 8.28
N GLY A 372 -10.44 -4.58 8.65
CA GLY A 372 -9.01 -4.42 8.35
C GLY A 372 -8.68 -4.24 6.86
N ARG A 373 -9.67 -3.89 6.02
CA ARG A 373 -9.57 -3.74 4.56
C ARG A 373 -9.24 -2.32 4.11
N VAL A 374 -9.42 -1.33 4.99
CA VAL A 374 -8.97 0.06 4.82
C VAL A 374 -8.50 0.59 6.18
N ARG A 375 -7.74 1.68 6.19
CA ARG A 375 -7.37 2.37 7.44
C ARG A 375 -7.50 3.86 7.30
N ALA A 376 -7.74 4.54 8.41
CA ALA A 376 -7.62 5.98 8.49
C ALA A 376 -6.28 6.47 9.06
N ILE A 377 -5.80 7.60 8.54
CA ILE A 377 -4.71 8.40 9.11
C ILE A 377 -5.19 9.83 9.35
N GLY A 378 -4.62 10.53 10.34
CA GLY A 378 -5.07 11.87 10.73
C GLY A 378 -6.39 11.87 11.49
N GLN A 379 -6.91 13.06 11.82
CA GLN A 379 -8.12 13.22 12.63
C GLN A 379 -9.08 14.24 12.01
N ALA A 380 -10.39 14.05 12.25
CA ALA A 380 -11.45 14.94 11.80
C ALA A 380 -11.31 15.35 10.31
N ARG A 381 -11.13 16.65 10.02
CA ARG A 381 -11.01 17.19 8.65
C ARG A 381 -9.72 16.77 7.91
N SER A 382 -8.67 16.39 8.62
CA SER A 382 -7.44 15.86 8.03
C SER A 382 -7.45 14.34 7.91
N ARG A 383 -8.55 13.66 8.29
CA ARG A 383 -8.68 12.20 8.14
C ARG A 383 -8.54 11.81 6.66
N ARG A 384 -7.65 10.88 6.38
CA ARG A 384 -7.45 10.27 5.05
C ARG A 384 -7.53 8.76 5.16
N TRP A 385 -8.03 8.13 4.12
CA TRP A 385 -8.22 6.69 4.01
C TRP A 385 -7.22 6.11 3.03
N LEU A 386 -6.75 4.92 3.35
CA LEU A 386 -5.72 4.18 2.61
C LEU A 386 -6.11 2.70 2.58
N ALA A 387 -5.76 1.99 1.51
CA ALA A 387 -5.73 0.54 1.55
C ALA A 387 -4.58 0.09 2.48
N PRO A 388 -4.73 -1.01 3.24
CA PRO A 388 -3.62 -1.62 3.94
C PRO A 388 -2.53 -2.03 2.94
N PRO A 389 -1.25 -2.09 3.35
CA PRO A 389 -0.20 -2.65 2.50
C PRO A 389 -0.57 -4.07 2.10
N LEU A 390 -0.14 -4.50 0.91
CA LEU A 390 -0.32 -5.88 0.47
C LEU A 390 0.42 -6.85 1.40
N ILE A 391 1.54 -6.41 1.98
CA ILE A 391 2.29 -7.21 2.95
C ILE A 391 2.13 -6.55 4.33
N GLY A 392 1.47 -7.27 5.24
CA GLY A 392 1.25 -6.81 6.60
C GLY A 392 2.53 -6.86 7.41
N PHE A 393 3.36 -5.81 7.39
CA PHE A 393 4.54 -5.80 8.25
C PHE A 393 4.15 -5.75 9.75
N THR A 394 4.46 -6.79 10.50
CA THR A 394 4.44 -6.78 11.97
C THR A 394 5.68 -6.01 12.42
N THR A 395 5.48 -4.70 12.54
CA THR A 395 6.52 -3.66 12.67
C THR A 395 7.19 -3.66 14.06
N ILE A 396 7.04 -4.72 14.86
CA ILE A 396 7.55 -4.80 16.24
C ILE A 396 8.75 -5.75 16.35
N LEU A 397 8.96 -6.61 15.35
CA LEU A 397 9.99 -7.65 15.36
C LEU A 397 11.41 -7.14 15.09
N LEU A 398 11.56 -5.85 14.77
CA LEU A 398 12.83 -5.25 14.36
C LEU A 398 13.58 -4.55 15.50
N LEU A 399 12.93 -4.31 16.63
CA LEU A 399 13.56 -3.70 17.78
C LEU A 399 14.68 -4.54 18.45
N PRO A 400 14.63 -5.89 18.47
CA PRO A 400 15.72 -6.70 19.03
C PRO A 400 17.02 -6.64 18.21
N ALA A 401 16.96 -6.33 16.91
CA ALA A 401 18.11 -6.39 16.01
C ALA A 401 18.91 -5.08 15.91
N ALA A 402 18.38 -3.99 16.49
CA ALA A 402 18.96 -2.65 16.39
C ALA A 402 20.10 -2.39 17.39
N LEU A 403 20.47 -3.32 18.29
CA LEU A 403 21.54 -3.05 19.26
C LEU A 403 22.35 -4.30 19.65
N PRO A 404 23.64 -4.33 19.27
CA PRO A 404 24.70 -4.51 20.23
C PRO A 404 25.08 -3.12 20.79
N LEU A 405 24.69 -2.84 22.04
CA LEU A 405 25.41 -1.85 22.85
C LEU A 405 26.72 -2.50 23.28
N ALA A 406 27.69 -2.55 22.37
CA ALA A 406 29.10 -2.77 22.67
C ALA A 406 29.87 -1.58 22.11
#